data_AF-A0AA96J9L5-F1
#
_entry.id   AF-A0AA96J9L5-F1
#
_cell.length_a   1.000
_cell.length_b   1.000
_cell.length_c   1.000
_cell.angle_alpha   90.00
_cell.angle_beta   90.00
_cell.angle_gamma   90.00
#
_symmetry.space_group_name_H-M   'P 1'
#
loop_
_entity.id
_entity.type
_entity.pdbx_description
1 polymer ?
#
loop_
_entity_poly.entity_id
_entity_poly.type
_entity_poly.pdbx_seq_one_letter_code
_entity_poly.pdbx_strand_id
1 'polypeptide(L)' 'MKIAEFHSINPTDPDVYHDESTCGPGQQIPSYNKRPGTGGYRKCKDCIRISG' A
#
# COMPACT_ATOMS: atom_id res chain seq x y z
N MET A 1 11.73 -2.36 3.46
CA MET A 1 11.61 -3.42 4.48
C MET A 1 10.18 -3.89 4.40
N LYS A 2 10.02 -5.19 4.17
CA LYS A 2 8.72 -5.80 3.96
C LYS A 2 7.87 -5.71 5.23
N ILE A 3 6.59 -5.36 5.07
CA ILE A 3 5.59 -5.31 6.15
C ILE A 3 4.32 -6.06 5.72
N ALA A 4 3.39 -6.23 6.65
CA ALA A 4 2.08 -6.79 6.35
C ALA A 4 1.38 -5.96 5.27
N GLU A 5 0.74 -6.65 4.33
CA GLU A 5 0.05 -6.04 3.20
C GLU A 5 -1.12 -5.18 3.68
N PHE A 6 -1.30 -4.03 3.05
CA PHE A 6 -2.46 -3.17 3.27
C PHE A 6 -2.81 -2.38 2.01
N HIS A 7 -4.05 -1.90 1.93
CA HIS A 7 -4.52 -0.98 0.90
C HIS A 7 -5.28 0.19 1.52
N SER A 8 -5.50 1.25 0.75
CA SER A 8 -6.38 2.34 1.17
C SER A 8 -7.84 2.00 0.93
N ILE A 9 -8.73 2.38 1.85
CA ILE A 9 -10.19 2.35 1.64
C ILE A 9 -10.75 3.69 1.18
N ASN A 10 -9.90 4.71 1.04
CA ASN A 10 -10.32 6.00 0.54
C ASN A 10 -10.55 5.91 -0.98
N PRO A 11 -11.77 6.20 -1.48
CA PRO A 11 -12.09 6.06 -2.90
C PRO A 11 -11.30 6.99 -3.84
N THR A 12 -10.63 8.01 -3.31
CA THR A 12 -9.76 8.90 -4.12
C THR A 12 -8.33 8.37 -4.26
N ASP A 13 -7.94 7.39 -3.46
CA ASP A 13 -6.60 6.80 -3.52
C ASP A 13 -6.54 5.74 -4.62
N PRO A 14 -5.37 5.47 -5.21
CA PRO A 14 -5.24 4.42 -6.21
C PRO A 14 -5.55 3.03 -5.66
N ASP A 15 -6.24 2.20 -6.47
CA ASP A 15 -6.49 0.78 -6.21
C ASP A 15 -5.20 -0.05 -6.30
N VAL A 16 -4.38 0.03 -5.25
CA VAL A 16 -3.13 -0.72 -5.07
C VAL A 16 -2.97 -1.17 -3.63
N TYR A 17 -2.19 -2.23 -3.43
CA TYR A 17 -1.71 -2.61 -2.10
C TYR A 17 -0.23 -2.27 -1.91
N HIS A 18 0.15 -2.10 -0.65
CA HIS A 18 1.47 -1.78 -0.17
C HIS A 18 1.96 -2.85 0.79
N ASP A 19 3.23 -3.22 0.68
CA ASP A 19 3.91 -4.20 1.53
C ASP A 19 5.33 -3.75 1.90
N GLU A 20 5.66 -2.47 1.70
CA GLU A 20 6.98 -1.90 1.99
C GLU A 20 6.85 -0.72 2.94
N SER A 21 7.57 -0.77 4.08
CA SER A 21 7.53 0.29 5.09
C SER A 21 8.08 1.63 4.60
N THR A 22 8.93 1.61 3.57
CA THR A 22 9.56 2.78 2.94
C THR A 22 8.81 3.27 1.71
N CYS A 23 7.62 2.73 1.42
CA CYS A 23 6.78 3.19 0.33
C CYS A 23 6.20 4.58 0.67
N GLY A 24 6.66 5.63 -0.02
CA GLY A 24 6.18 7.00 0.18
C GLY A 24 4.66 7.14 0.07
N PRO A 25 4.01 6.62 -0.99
CA PRO A 25 2.55 6.59 -1.08
C PRO A 25 1.89 5.84 0.09
N GLY A 26 2.42 4.67 0.46
CA GLY A 26 1.90 3.88 1.58
C GLY A 26 2.02 4.57 2.95
N GLN A 27 3.04 5.42 3.13
CA GLN A 27 3.23 6.24 4.33
C GLN A 27 2.26 7.43 4.41
N GLN A 28 1.82 7.96 3.26
CA GLN A 28 0.88 9.08 3.18
C GLN A 28 -0.57 8.67 3.45
N ILE A 29 -0.92 7.40 3.30
CA ILE A 29 -2.26 6.90 3.64
C ILE A 29 -2.48 7.04 5.15
N PRO A 30 -3.52 7.77 5.61
CA PRO A 30 -3.84 7.87 7.03
C PRO A 30 -4.15 6.50 7.63
N SER A 31 -3.79 6.27 8.89
CA SER A 31 -3.98 4.96 9.55
C SER A 31 -5.42 4.48 9.55
N TYR A 32 -6.40 5.39 9.69
CA TYR A 32 -7.83 5.07 9.63
C TYR A 32 -8.32 4.66 8.23
N ASN A 33 -7.56 4.98 7.18
CA ASN A 33 -7.83 4.54 5.81
C ASN A 33 -7.06 3.27 5.43
N LYS A 34 -6.16 2.76 6.28
CA LYS A 34 -5.43 1.51 6.00
C LYS A 34 -6.29 0.32 6.35
N ARG A 35 -6.52 -0.55 5.37
CA ARG A 35 -7.16 -1.85 5.57
C ARG A 35 -6.15 -2.97 5.34
N PRO A 36 -6.06 -3.97 6.25
CA PRO A 36 -5.19 -5.11 6.06
C PRO A 36 -5.53 -5.91 4.79
N GLY A 37 -4.50 -6.50 4.18
CA GLY A 37 -4.59 -7.34 2.99
C GLY A 37 -4.50 -6.55 1.68
N THR A 38 -4.56 -7.27 0.56
CA THR A 38 -4.39 -6.69 -0.78
C THR A 38 -5.64 -6.06 -1.36
N GLY A 39 -6.83 -6.39 -0.84
CA GLY A 39 -8.11 -5.98 -1.41
C GLY A 39 -8.38 -6.54 -2.81
N GLY A 40 -7.57 -7.49 -3.28
CA GLY A 40 -7.58 -7.94 -4.69
C GLY A 40 -6.92 -6.94 -5.65
N TYR A 41 -6.31 -5.88 -5.13
CA TYR A 41 -5.65 -4.87 -5.93
C TYR A 41 -4.26 -5.31 -6.38
N ARG A 42 -3.73 -4.62 -7.39
CA ARG A 42 -2.35 -4.82 -7.85
C ARG A 42 -1.35 -4.24 -6.85
N LYS A 43 -0.11 -4.73 -6.86
CA LYS A 43 0.95 -4.16 -6.03
C LYS A 43 1.31 -2.75 -6.48
N CYS A 44 1.55 -1.85 -5.52
CA CYS A 44 2.01 -0.49 -5.78
C CYS A 44 3.33 -0.50 -6.58
N LYS A 45 3.45 0.37 -7.60
CA LYS A 45 4.65 0.47 -8.45
C LYS A 45 5.93 0.75 -7.66
N ASP A 46 5.86 1.60 -6.63
CA ASP A 46 7.01 1.86 -5.77
C ASP A 46 7.36 0.66 -4.89
N CYS A 47 6.37 -0.05 -4.35
CA CYS A 47 6.62 -1.29 -3.62
C CYS A 47 7.28 -2.35 -4.54
N ILE A 48 6.87 -2.45 -5.81
CA ILE A 48 7.53 -3.32 -6.79
C ILE A 48 9.01 -2.93 -6.96
N ARG A 49 9.29 -1.63 -7.12
CA ARG A 49 10.65 -1.12 -7.30
C ARG A 49 11.53 -1.28 -6.05
N ILE A 50 10.95 -1.21 -4.85
CA ILE A 50 11.67 -1.36 -3.58
C ILE A 50 11.95 -2.84 -3.26
N SER A 51 11.05 -3.74 -3.65
CA SER A 51 11.23 -5.19 -3.41
C SER A 51 12.21 -5.86 -4.37
N GLY A 52 12.69 -5.18 -5.41
CA GLY A 52 13.72 -5.65 -6.34
C GLY A 52 15.09 -5.12 -5.97
#